data_AF-A0A161MHL0-F1
#
_entry.id   AF-A0A161MHL0-F1
#
_cell.length_a   1.000
_cell.length_b   1.000
_cell.length_c   1.000
_cell.angle_alpha   90.00
_cell.angle_beta   90.00
_cell.angle_gamma   90.00
#
_symmetry.space_group_name_H-M   'P 1'
#
loop_
_entity.id
_entity.type
_entity.pdbx_description
1 polymer ?
#
loop_
_entity_poly.entity_id
_entity_poly.type
_entity_poly.pdbx_seq_one_letter_code
_entity_poly.pdbx_strand_id
1 'polypeptide(L)'
;KQTENVQNNESYKKIKRILELHGMGTEELIHKYYLDRLNEQTSPLSPTYGMLTIRMQFVHYMLRIEILNARNLMPHDSNGSCDPFVKIHLLPEEKFANIVK
;
A
#
# COMPACT_ATOMS: atom_id res chain seq x y z
N LYS A 1 39.32 -10.83 2.97
CA LYS A 1 38.76 -11.26 1.66
C LYS A 1 37.54 -12.20 1.77
N GLN A 2 36.86 -12.35 2.94
CA GLN A 2 35.66 -13.21 3.08
C GLN A 2 34.36 -12.45 3.43
N THR A 3 34.44 -11.19 3.83
CA THR A 3 33.29 -10.39 4.28
C THR A 3 32.41 -9.85 3.14
N GLU A 4 32.96 -9.65 1.94
CA GLU A 4 32.22 -9.12 0.78
C GLU A 4 31.19 -10.11 0.20
N ASN A 5 31.33 -11.41 0.47
CA ASN A 5 30.47 -12.45 -0.12
C ASN A 5 29.16 -12.70 0.67
N VAL A 6 29.10 -12.30 1.94
CA VAL A 6 27.92 -12.52 2.81
C VAL A 6 26.83 -11.48 2.53
N GLN A 7 27.20 -10.24 2.19
CA GLN A 7 26.23 -9.18 1.89
C GLN A 7 25.43 -9.40 0.60
N ASN A 8 25.98 -10.13 -0.37
CA ASN A 8 25.27 -10.48 -1.61
C ASN A 8 24.44 -11.77 -1.51
N ASN A 9 24.49 -12.47 -0.38
CA ASN A 9 23.71 -13.69 -0.19
C ASN A 9 22.23 -13.33 0.09
N GLU A 10 21.36 -13.70 -0.85
CA GLU A 10 19.91 -13.42 -0.74
C GLU A 10 19.27 -14.03 0.51
N SER A 11 19.73 -15.19 0.97
CA SER A 11 19.26 -15.79 2.21
C SER A 11 19.66 -14.96 3.43
N TYR A 12 20.88 -14.41 3.45
CA TYR A 12 21.33 -13.51 4.50
C TYR A 12 20.50 -12.21 4.53
N LYS A 13 20.24 -11.61 3.36
CA LYS A 13 19.39 -10.40 3.26
C LYS A 13 17.98 -10.65 3.78
N LYS A 14 17.37 -11.79 3.42
CA LYS A 14 16.05 -12.20 3.91
C LYS A 14 16.04 -12.37 5.43
N ILE A 15 17.01 -13.12 5.98
CA ILE A 15 17.12 -13.35 7.42
C ILE A 15 17.32 -12.04 8.17
N LYS A 16 18.23 -11.17 7.69
CA LYS A 16 18.49 -9.85 8.28
C LYS A 16 17.21 -9.01 8.30
N ARG A 17 16.48 -8.94 7.19
CA ARG A 17 15.21 -8.22 7.10
C ARG A 17 14.18 -8.76 8.08
N ILE A 18 14.07 -10.07 8.23
CA ILE A 18 13.15 -10.71 9.18
C ILE A 18 13.52 -10.34 10.61
N LEU A 19 14.80 -10.42 10.97
CA LEU A 19 15.27 -10.04 12.31
C LEU A 19 15.00 -8.56 12.62
N GLU A 20 15.25 -7.68 11.65
CA GLU A 20 14.92 -6.25 11.76
C GLU A 20 13.42 -6.03 11.99
N LEU A 21 12.55 -6.73 11.25
CA LEU A 21 11.09 -6.61 11.42
C LEU A 21 10.63 -7.14 12.79
N HIS A 22 11.17 -8.26 13.27
CA HIS A 22 10.80 -8.83 14.57
C HIS A 22 11.35 -8.03 15.75
N GLY A 23 12.42 -7.25 15.54
CA GLY A 23 12.99 -6.36 16.54
C GLY A 23 12.28 -5.01 16.66
N MET A 24 11.40 -4.66 15.72
CA MET A 24 10.67 -3.39 15.72
C MET A 24 9.45 -3.43 16.63
N GLY A 25 9.17 -2.30 17.28
CA GLY A 25 7.89 -2.08 17.96
C GLY A 25 6.73 -1.97 16.98
N THR A 26 5.50 -2.12 17.48
CA THR A 26 4.27 -2.00 16.67
C THR A 26 4.18 -0.67 15.92
N GLU A 27 4.48 0.44 16.59
CA GLU A 27 4.51 1.79 15.99
C GLU A 27 5.51 1.89 14.82
N GLU A 28 6.71 1.33 15.01
CA GLU A 28 7.76 1.34 13.99
C GLU A 28 7.38 0.48 12.79
N LEU A 29 6.75 -0.67 13.02
CA LEU A 29 6.23 -1.53 11.97
C LEU A 29 5.15 -0.83 11.14
N ILE A 30 4.21 -0.15 11.80
CA ILE A 30 3.15 0.61 11.14
C ILE A 30 3.77 1.74 10.30
N HIS A 31 4.70 2.50 10.86
CA HIS A 31 5.39 3.57 10.14
C HIS A 31 6.16 3.04 8.92
N LYS A 32 6.93 1.97 9.11
CA LYS A 32 7.70 1.32 8.04
C LYS A 32 6.82 0.79 6.92
N TYR A 33 5.67 0.20 7.24
CA TYR A 33 4.68 -0.21 6.26
C TYR A 33 4.22 0.96 5.39
N TYR A 34 3.87 2.10 5.99
CA TYR A 34 3.43 3.26 5.22
C TYR A 34 4.53 3.84 4.32
N LEU A 35 5.78 3.86 4.79
CA LEU A 35 6.93 4.28 3.97
C LEU A 35 7.16 3.33 2.78
N ASP A 36 7.12 2.02 3.02
CA ASP A 36 7.26 1.02 1.95
C ASP A 36 6.13 1.18 0.91
N ARG A 37 4.88 1.41 1.35
CA ARG A 37 3.75 1.67 0.46
C ARG A 37 3.88 2.97 -0.34
N LEU A 38 4.40 4.03 0.26
CA LEU A 38 4.65 5.30 -0.44
C LEU A 38 5.73 5.13 -1.54
N ASN A 39 6.78 4.36 -1.24
CA ASN A 39 7.82 4.03 -2.21
C ASN A 39 7.25 3.20 -3.38
N GLU A 40 6.40 2.21 -3.10
CA GLU A 40 5.71 1.43 -4.14
C GLU A 40 4.85 2.32 -5.05
N GLN A 41 4.12 3.28 -4.47
CA GLN A 41 3.27 4.22 -5.22
C GLN A 41 4.06 5.22 -6.07
N THR A 42 5.26 5.60 -5.62
CA THR A 42 6.14 6.55 -6.32
C THR A 42 6.99 5.86 -7.39
N SER A 43 7.15 4.54 -7.30
CA SER A 43 7.92 3.75 -8.24
C SER A 43 7.21 3.65 -9.60
N PRO A 44 7.93 3.79 -10.74
CA PRO A 44 7.34 3.74 -12.09
C PRO A 44 6.94 2.32 -12.54
N LEU A 45 6.72 1.39 -11.61
CA LEU A 45 6.38 0.01 -11.92
C LEU A 45 5.00 -0.07 -12.58
N SER A 46 4.90 -0.90 -13.63
CA SER A 46 3.63 -1.23 -14.29
C SER A 46 2.69 -1.90 -13.28
N PRO A 47 1.62 -1.23 -12.83
CA PRO A 47 0.77 -1.79 -11.79
C PRO A 47 -0.04 -2.96 -12.35
N THR A 48 0.04 -4.11 -11.69
CA THR A 48 -0.61 -5.36 -12.12
C THR A 48 -2.12 -5.23 -12.32
N TYR A 49 -2.77 -4.39 -11.51
CA TYR A 49 -4.23 -4.23 -11.47
C TYR A 49 -4.72 -2.89 -12.04
N GLY A 50 -3.83 -2.11 -12.67
CA GLY A 50 -4.11 -0.75 -13.10
C GLY A 50 -3.90 0.28 -12.00
N MET A 51 -4.36 1.50 -12.27
CA MET A 51 -4.09 2.69 -11.45
C MET A 51 -5.38 3.40 -11.09
N LEU A 52 -5.55 3.72 -9.81
CA LEU A 52 -6.66 4.53 -9.28
C LEU A 52 -6.11 5.85 -8.78
N THR A 53 -6.56 6.96 -9.36
CA THR A 53 -6.18 8.31 -8.92
C THR A 53 -7.22 8.82 -7.94
N ILE A 54 -6.77 9.21 -6.74
CA ILE A 54 -7.62 9.71 -5.66
C ILE A 54 -7.06 11.05 -5.19
N ARG A 55 -7.93 12.00 -4.89
CA ARG A 55 -7.57 13.21 -4.13
C ARG A 55 -8.19 13.14 -2.75
N MET A 56 -7.38 13.40 -1.73
CA MET A 56 -7.84 13.44 -0.35
C MET A 56 -7.48 14.79 0.26
N GLN A 57 -8.41 15.37 1.00
CA GLN A 57 -8.18 16.60 1.75
C GLN A 57 -8.87 16.53 3.11
N PHE A 58 -8.19 17.02 4.13
CA PHE A 58 -8.76 17.14 5.47
C PHE A 58 -9.05 18.63 5.74
N VAL A 59 -10.33 18.97 5.85
CA VAL A 59 -10.80 20.36 6.00
C VAL A 59 -11.62 20.45 7.28
N HIS A 60 -11.11 21.20 8.26
CA HIS A 60 -11.61 21.24 9.64
C HIS A 60 -11.65 19.84 10.28
N TYR A 61 -12.81 19.19 10.27
CA TYR A 61 -13.04 17.86 10.83
C TYR A 61 -13.63 16.89 9.79
N MET A 62 -13.56 17.25 8.51
CA MET A 62 -14.11 16.46 7.41
C MET A 62 -13.00 15.97 6.50
N LEU A 63 -12.93 14.64 6.33
CA LEU A 63 -12.10 13.99 5.32
C LEU A 63 -12.90 13.94 4.01
N ARG A 64 -12.55 14.77 3.04
CA ARG A 64 -13.12 14.71 1.69
C ARG A 64 -12.23 13.84 0.82
N ILE A 65 -12.86 12.85 0.19
CA ILE A 65 -12.21 11.90 -0.72
C ILE A 65 -12.87 12.05 -2.09
N GLU A 66 -12.07 12.30 -3.12
CA GLU A 66 -12.52 12.38 -4.50
C GLU A 66 -11.88 11.26 -5.31
N ILE A 67 -12.69 10.39 -5.90
CA ILE A 67 -12.24 9.40 -6.87
C ILE A 67 -12.16 10.09 -8.23
N LEU A 68 -10.95 10.27 -8.76
CA LEU A 68 -10.74 11.06 -9.97
C LEU A 68 -10.88 10.21 -11.23
N ASN A 69 -10.13 9.11 -11.33
CA ASN A 69 -10.21 8.17 -12.45
C ASN A 69 -9.53 6.85 -12.13
N ALA A 70 -9.88 5.81 -12.88
CA ALA A 70 -9.17 4.54 -12.94
C ALA A 70 -8.66 4.30 -14.37
N ARG A 71 -7.44 3.76 -14.51
CA ARG A 71 -6.80 3.51 -15.81
C ARG A 71 -6.13 2.15 -15.83
N ASN A 72 -6.07 1.53 -17.00
CA ASN A 72 -5.41 0.24 -17.23
C ASN A 72 -5.88 -0.85 -16.25
N LEU A 73 -7.16 -0.82 -15.88
CA LEU A 73 -7.74 -1.84 -15.00
C LEU A 73 -7.65 -3.20 -15.68
N MET A 74 -7.24 -4.20 -14.92
CA MET A 74 -7.22 -5.58 -15.40
C MET A 74 -8.65 -6.03 -15.70
N PRO A 75 -8.95 -6.52 -16.93
CA PRO A 75 -10.24 -7.10 -17.26
C PRO A 75 -10.48 -8.32 -16.36
N HIS A 76 -11.59 -8.33 -15.62
CA HIS A 76 -11.95 -9.46 -14.77
C HIS A 76 -12.96 -10.39 -15.45
N ASP A 77 -13.71 -9.89 -16.44
CA ASP A 77 -14.75 -10.67 -17.12
C ASP A 77 -14.27 -11.22 -18.48
N SER A 78 -14.74 -12.41 -18.82
CA SER A 78 -14.41 -13.18 -20.02
C SER A 78 -14.74 -12.46 -21.35
N ASN A 79 -15.53 -11.39 -21.29
CA ASN A 79 -15.96 -10.57 -22.42
C ASN A 79 -15.01 -9.37 -22.68
N GLY A 80 -13.97 -9.18 -21.86
CA GLY A 80 -13.03 -8.06 -21.97
C GLY A 80 -13.57 -6.73 -21.44
N SER A 81 -14.75 -6.72 -20.79
CA SER A 81 -15.33 -5.56 -20.10
C SER A 81 -15.04 -5.61 -18.60
N CYS A 82 -15.14 -4.46 -17.95
CA CYS A 82 -15.14 -4.33 -16.50
C CYS A 82 -16.27 -3.39 -16.11
N ASP A 83 -17.03 -3.75 -15.08
CA ASP A 83 -17.95 -2.86 -14.37
C ASP A 83 -17.32 -2.41 -13.04
N PRO A 84 -16.35 -1.48 -13.05
CA PRO A 84 -15.60 -1.12 -11.86
C PRO A 84 -16.43 -0.28 -10.88
N PHE A 85 -16.30 -0.59 -9.59
CA PHE A 85 -16.80 0.25 -8.50
C PHE A 85 -15.70 0.44 -7.44
N VAL A 86 -15.83 1.48 -6.61
CA VAL A 86 -14.89 1.76 -5.52
C VAL A 86 -15.61 1.62 -4.17
N LYS A 87 -14.98 0.91 -3.23
CA LYS A 87 -15.38 0.90 -1.81
C LYS A 87 -14.30 1.57 -0.98
N ILE A 88 -14.73 2.39 -0.03
CA ILE A 88 -13.84 3.09 0.91
C ILE A 88 -14.09 2.55 2.32
N HIS A 89 -13.01 2.21 3.02
CA HIS A 89 -13.04 1.76 4.41
C HIS A 89 -12.07 2.61 5.23
N LEU A 90 -12.49 3.02 6.43
CA LEU A 90 -11.63 3.69 7.40
C LEU A 90 -11.17 2.64 8.43
N LEU A 91 -9.86 2.50 8.59
CA LEU A 91 -9.25 1.47 9.44
C LEU A 91 -8.51 2.10 10.62
N PRO A 92 -8.51 1.46 11.81
CA PRO A 92 -9.23 0.20 12.12
C PRO A 92 -10.74 0.43 12.27
N GLU A 93 -11.57 -0.46 11.71
CA GLU A 93 -13.04 -0.25 11.59
C GLU A 93 -13.72 0.06 12.92
N GLU A 94 -13.23 -0.53 14.01
CA GLU A 94 -13.72 -0.32 15.38
C GLU A 94 -13.66 1.15 15.81
N LYS A 95 -12.64 1.91 15.37
CA LYS A 95 -12.51 3.35 15.66
C LYS A 95 -13.49 4.20 14.85
N PHE A 96 -14.04 3.65 13.77
CA PHE A 96 -14.87 4.36 12.79
C PHE A 96 -16.30 3.82 12.72
N ALA A 97 -16.69 2.89 13.61
CA ALA A 97 -18.00 2.25 13.61
C ALA A 97 -19.17 3.25 13.74
N ASN A 98 -18.93 4.38 14.41
CA ASN A 98 -19.95 5.41 14.65
C ASN A 98 -19.88 6.60 13.67
N ILE A 99 -19.04 6.53 12.63
CA ILE A 99 -18.92 7.61 11.64
C ILE A 99 -19.88 7.34 10.49
N VAL A 100 -20.75 8.32 10.22
CA VAL A 100 -21.59 8.33 9.02
C VAL A 100 -20.69 8.53 7.81
N LYS A 101 -20.68 7.54 6.90
CA LYS A 101 -19.84 7.49 5.70
C LYS A 101 -20.48 8.25 4.53
#